data_AF-A0A2M6GJ16-F1
#
_entry.id   AF-A0A2M6GJ16-F1
#
_cell.length_a   1.000
_cell.length_b   1.000
_cell.length_c   1.000
_cell.angle_alpha   90.00
_cell.angle_beta   90.00
_cell.angle_gamma   90.00
#
_symmetry.space_group_name_H-M   'P 1'
#
loop_
_entity.id
_entity.type
_entity.pdbx_description
1 polymer ?
#
loop_
_entity_poly.entity_id
_entity_poly.type
_entity_poly.pdbx_seq_one_letter_code
_entity_poly.pdbx_strand_id
1 'polypeptide(L)'
;MNYVTGIRLQQQIKEQGADDVLYHQNGVVTEFPRSNFFIVTPDNRVLTPPEDILKGITRKNVLELAGKKYQAEEGIVTLADIAQAKEAFTTSTTKRILPIVQVDGQLIGNGKPGVITLALLQDLIDLENQQK
;
A
#
# COMPACT_ATOMS: atom_id res chain seq x y z
N MET A 1 11.68 11.60 3.12
CA MET A 1 11.21 10.75 4.23
C MET A 1 11.03 11.57 5.49
N ASN A 2 9.80 11.62 6.01
CA ASN A 2 9.43 12.48 7.15
C ASN A 2 9.27 11.65 8.43
N TYR A 3 10.39 11.13 8.97
CA TYR A 3 10.38 10.30 10.17
C TYR A 3 9.87 11.03 11.42
N VAL A 4 10.21 12.31 11.54
CA VAL A 4 9.75 13.17 12.64
C VAL A 4 8.21 13.28 12.64
N THR A 5 7.60 13.31 11.46
CA THR A 5 6.14 13.36 11.32
C THR A 5 5.50 12.10 11.88
N GLY A 6 6.04 10.92 11.58
CA GLY A 6 5.51 9.66 12.10
C GLY A 6 5.57 9.58 13.62
N ILE A 7 6.67 10.06 14.23
CA ILE A 7 6.81 10.13 15.69
C ILE A 7 5.79 11.11 16.29
N ARG A 8 5.63 12.28 15.68
CA ARG A 8 4.68 13.31 16.17
C ARG A 8 3.24 12.82 16.15
N LEU A 9 2.87 11.98 15.19
CA LEU A 9 1.50 11.51 14.99
C LEU A 9 1.16 10.26 15.82
N GLN A 10 2.12 9.64 16.52
CA GLN A 10 1.86 8.39 17.27
C GLN A 10 0.73 8.50 18.29
N GLN A 11 0.64 9.64 18.98
CA GLN A 11 -0.43 9.87 19.94
C GLN A 11 -1.80 9.86 19.25
N GLN A 12 -1.93 10.51 18.10
CA GLN A 12 -3.18 10.57 17.33
C GLN A 12 -3.55 9.21 16.74
N ILE A 13 -2.57 8.45 16.22
CA ILE A 13 -2.78 7.09 15.72
C ILE A 13 -3.39 6.22 16.83
N LYS A 14 -2.83 6.30 18.04
CA LYS A 14 -3.30 5.54 19.20
C LYS A 14 -4.70 5.98 19.65
N GLU A 15 -4.97 7.29 19.65
CA GLU A 15 -6.29 7.84 19.99
C GLU A 15 -7.38 7.42 19.00
N GLN A 16 -7.03 7.24 17.73
CA GLN A 16 -7.94 6.78 16.67
C GLN A 16 -8.02 5.24 16.58
N GLY A 17 -7.21 4.51 17.34
CA GLY A 17 -7.15 3.05 17.31
C GLY A 17 -6.62 2.49 15.99
N ALA A 18 -5.83 3.27 15.25
CA ALA A 18 -5.25 2.86 13.97
C ALA A 18 -3.89 2.18 14.13
N ASP A 19 -3.48 1.37 13.14
CA ASP A 19 -2.19 0.66 13.15
C ASP A 19 -1.02 1.50 12.60
N ASP A 20 -1.30 2.45 11.71
CA ASP A 20 -0.29 3.27 11.03
C ASP A 20 -0.93 4.57 10.51
N VAL A 21 -0.13 5.45 9.89
CA VAL A 21 -0.60 6.70 9.28
C VAL A 21 -0.20 6.79 7.82
N LEU A 22 -1.19 7.03 6.95
CA LEU A 22 -0.98 7.23 5.52
C LEU A 22 -0.80 8.73 5.23
N TYR A 23 0.33 9.10 4.65
CA TYR A 23 0.59 10.50 4.32
C TYR A 23 -0.06 10.91 2.99
N HIS A 24 -0.51 12.16 2.95
CA HIS A 24 -0.97 12.79 1.72
C HIS A 24 -0.63 14.28 1.71
N GLN A 25 -0.56 14.88 0.52
CA GLN A 25 -0.43 16.32 0.29
C GLN A 25 -1.57 16.77 -0.62
N ASN A 26 -2.42 17.69 -0.16
CA ASN A 26 -3.58 18.18 -0.92
C ASN A 26 -4.48 17.05 -1.49
N GLY A 27 -4.68 15.98 -0.71
CA GLY A 27 -5.47 14.81 -1.11
C GLY A 27 -4.74 13.79 -2.00
N VAL A 28 -3.50 14.04 -2.39
CA VAL A 28 -2.64 13.09 -3.11
C VAL A 28 -1.79 12.29 -2.13
N VAL A 29 -1.95 10.98 -2.15
CA VAL A 29 -1.32 10.02 -1.25
C VAL A 29 0.14 9.80 -1.64
N THR A 30 1.01 9.61 -0.65
CA THR A 30 2.43 9.29 -0.85
C THR A 30 2.77 7.91 -0.27
N GLU A 31 3.12 7.85 1.01
CA GLU A 31 3.56 6.62 1.68
C GLU A 31 3.13 6.57 3.15
N PHE A 32 3.33 5.41 3.77
CA PHE A 32 3.40 5.30 5.22
C PHE A 32 4.82 5.63 5.70
N PRO A 33 5.03 5.96 6.99
CA PRO A 33 6.34 6.30 7.53
C PRO A 33 7.47 5.29 7.23
N ARG A 34 7.14 4.00 7.03
CA ARG A 34 8.13 2.92 6.81
C ARG A 34 7.72 1.90 5.74
N SER A 35 6.78 2.25 4.86
CA SER A 35 6.25 1.32 3.86
C SER A 35 5.55 2.05 2.72
N ASN A 36 5.51 1.44 1.54
CA ASN A 36 4.83 2.00 0.37
C ASN A 36 3.37 1.58 0.31
N PHE A 37 2.52 2.42 -0.25
CA PHE A 37 1.09 2.17 -0.39
C PHE A 37 0.72 1.78 -1.82
N PHE A 38 -0.23 0.85 -1.95
CA PHE A 38 -0.79 0.39 -3.19
C PHE A 38 -2.31 0.29 -3.08
N ILE A 39 -2.99 0.54 -4.18
CA ILE A 39 -4.41 0.21 -4.37
C ILE A 39 -4.59 -0.74 -5.55
N VAL A 40 -5.68 -1.49 -5.51
CA VAL A 40 -6.26 -2.18 -6.65
C VAL A 40 -7.53 -1.43 -7.03
N THR A 41 -7.54 -0.85 -8.22
CA THR A 41 -8.68 -0.09 -8.74
C THR A 41 -9.87 -1.01 -9.05
N PRO A 42 -11.09 -0.46 -9.26
CA PRO A 42 -12.25 -1.25 -9.68
C PRO A 42 -12.03 -2.12 -10.93
N ASP A 43 -11.19 -1.66 -11.86
CA ASP A 43 -10.80 -2.35 -13.09
C ASP A 43 -9.57 -3.26 -12.92
N ASN A 44 -9.19 -3.59 -11.68
CA ASN A 44 -8.08 -4.47 -11.32
C ASN A 44 -6.68 -3.97 -11.76
N ARG A 45 -6.47 -2.66 -11.86
CA ARG A 45 -5.12 -2.08 -12.01
C ARG A 45 -4.47 -1.94 -10.65
N VAL A 46 -3.17 -2.21 -10.58
CA VAL A 46 -2.34 -2.04 -9.39
C VAL A 46 -1.62 -0.70 -9.47
N LEU A 47 -1.94 0.23 -8.58
CA LEU A 47 -1.44 1.60 -8.63
C LEU A 47 -0.69 1.94 -7.34
N THR A 48 0.44 2.62 -7.46
CA THR A 48 1.24 3.14 -6.34
C THR A 48 1.78 4.53 -6.64
N PRO A 49 1.87 5.43 -5.63
CA PRO A 49 2.43 6.77 -5.83
C PRO A 49 3.84 6.75 -6.44
N PRO A 50 4.15 7.64 -7.42
CA PRO A 50 5.41 7.62 -8.16
C PRO A 50 6.55 8.39 -7.47
N GLU A 51 6.22 9.47 -6.77
CA GLU A 51 7.17 10.45 -6.24
C GLU A 51 6.90 10.75 -4.76
N ASP A 52 7.82 11.49 -4.12
CA ASP A 52 7.77 11.85 -2.69
C ASP A 52 7.68 10.66 -1.73
N ILE A 53 8.26 9.53 -2.13
CA ILE A 53 8.26 8.25 -1.42
C ILE A 53 9.61 7.55 -1.45
N LEU A 54 9.84 6.61 -0.53
CA LEU A 54 10.97 5.69 -0.59
C LEU A 54 10.80 4.71 -1.75
N LYS A 55 11.78 4.65 -2.66
CA LYS A 55 11.83 3.63 -3.72
C LYS A 55 12.30 2.27 -3.17
N GLY A 56 11.44 1.63 -2.38
CA GLY A 56 11.75 0.37 -1.70
C GLY A 56 11.96 -0.81 -2.65
N ILE A 57 12.87 -1.73 -2.30
CA ILE A 57 13.12 -2.95 -3.08
C ILE A 57 11.87 -3.85 -3.14
N THR A 58 11.16 -4.00 -2.03
CA THR A 58 9.89 -4.77 -2.00
C THR A 58 8.85 -4.15 -2.94
N ARG A 59 8.71 -2.82 -2.96
CA ARG A 59 7.82 -2.11 -3.90
C ARG A 59 8.19 -2.43 -5.35
N LYS A 60 9.47 -2.37 -5.70
CA LYS A 60 9.96 -2.73 -7.04
C LYS A 60 9.58 -4.17 -7.41
N ASN A 61 9.86 -5.13 -6.53
CA ASN A 61 9.51 -6.54 -6.77
C ASN A 61 7.99 -6.72 -6.95
N VAL A 62 7.19 -6.03 -6.15
CA VAL A 62 5.71 -6.09 -6.26
C VAL A 62 5.23 -5.50 -7.58
N LEU A 63 5.77 -4.38 -8.04
CA LEU A 63 5.45 -3.82 -9.37
C LEU A 63 5.81 -4.79 -10.49
N GLU A 64 7.00 -5.42 -10.43
CA GLU A 64 7.43 -6.41 -11.42
C GLU A 64 6.56 -7.68 -11.41
N LEU A 65 6.17 -8.18 -10.23
CA LEU A 65 5.28 -9.34 -10.10
C LEU A 65 3.87 -9.01 -10.58
N ALA A 66 3.33 -7.85 -10.19
CA ALA A 66 2.02 -7.40 -10.61
C ALA A 66 1.95 -7.18 -12.13
N GLY A 67 2.97 -6.57 -12.72
CA GLY A 67 3.04 -6.31 -14.16
C GLY A 67 3.03 -7.57 -15.04
N LYS A 68 3.28 -8.76 -14.48
CA LYS A 68 3.16 -10.04 -15.19
C LYS A 68 1.72 -10.53 -15.33
N LYS A 69 0.79 -10.05 -14.50
CA LYS A 69 -0.59 -10.58 -14.39
C LYS A 69 -1.66 -9.49 -14.52
N TYR A 70 -1.31 -8.25 -14.20
CA TYR A 70 -2.21 -7.11 -14.13
C TYR A 70 -1.56 -5.90 -14.79
N GLN A 71 -2.37 -4.89 -15.11
CA GLN A 71 -1.84 -3.56 -15.38
C GLN A 71 -1.33 -2.97 -14.06
N ALA A 72 -0.02 -2.84 -13.95
CA ALA A 72 0.64 -2.30 -12.76
C ALA A 72 1.50 -1.11 -13.15
N GLU A 73 1.30 0.02 -12.48
CA GLU A 73 2.02 1.25 -12.81
C GLU A 73 2.22 2.15 -11.59
N GLU A 74 3.17 3.07 -11.76
CA GLU A 74 3.39 4.17 -10.84
C GLU A 74 2.53 5.34 -11.28
N GLY A 75 1.64 5.83 -10.42
CA GLY A 75 0.72 6.89 -10.77
C GLY A 75 0.05 7.52 -9.55
N ILE A 76 -0.57 8.68 -9.76
CA ILE A 76 -1.21 9.47 -8.71
C ILE A 76 -2.30 8.64 -8.05
N VAL A 77 -2.21 8.47 -6.74
CA VAL A 77 -3.27 7.90 -5.91
C VAL A 77 -3.83 9.03 -5.05
N THR A 78 -5.14 9.26 -5.12
CA THR A 78 -5.83 10.24 -4.30
C THR A 78 -6.62 9.57 -3.18
N LEU A 79 -7.04 10.34 -2.17
CA LEU A 79 -7.98 9.85 -1.15
C LEU A 79 -9.31 9.38 -1.76
N ALA A 80 -9.74 10.00 -2.87
CA ALA A 80 -10.93 9.58 -3.59
C ALA A 80 -10.73 8.21 -4.26
N ASP A 81 -9.53 7.94 -4.79
CA ASP A 81 -9.20 6.63 -5.37
C ASP A 81 -9.19 5.54 -4.31
N ILE A 82 -8.69 5.82 -3.09
CA ILE A 82 -8.77 4.89 -1.95
C ILE A 82 -10.22 4.55 -1.64
N ALA A 83 -11.10 5.56 -1.58
CA ALA A 83 -12.51 5.38 -1.27
C ALA A 83 -13.25 4.50 -2.30
N GLN A 84 -12.76 4.45 -3.54
CA GLN A 84 -13.30 3.62 -4.62
C GLN A 84 -12.50 2.33 -4.85
N ALA A 85 -11.38 2.13 -4.14
CA ALA A 85 -10.50 1.00 -4.37
C ALA A 85 -11.19 -0.33 -4.03
N LYS A 86 -10.95 -1.34 -4.86
CA LYS A 86 -11.41 -2.71 -4.64
C LYS A 86 -10.60 -3.37 -3.52
N GLU A 87 -9.29 -3.11 -3.50
CA GLU A 87 -8.35 -3.62 -2.49
C GLU A 87 -7.28 -2.55 -2.22
N ALA A 88 -6.64 -2.60 -1.07
CA ALA A 88 -5.43 -1.82 -0.82
C ALA A 88 -4.45 -2.62 0.04
N PHE A 89 -3.18 -2.28 -0.05
CA PHE A 89 -2.15 -2.93 0.73
C PHE A 89 -0.92 -2.04 0.90
N THR A 90 -0.11 -2.38 1.88
CA THR A 90 1.19 -1.74 2.13
C THR A 90 2.32 -2.73 1.92
N THR A 91 3.48 -2.23 1.51
CA THR A 91 4.68 -3.05 1.28
C THR A 91 5.90 -2.57 2.04
N SER A 92 6.60 -3.49 2.72
CA SER A 92 7.93 -3.25 3.29
C SER A 92 8.75 -4.53 3.37
N THR A 93 10.06 -4.40 3.57
CA THR A 93 10.96 -5.56 3.76
C THR A 93 10.55 -6.44 4.94
N THR A 94 10.04 -5.85 6.02
CA THR A 94 9.69 -6.61 7.23
C THR A 94 8.28 -7.19 7.20
N LYS A 95 7.34 -6.53 6.51
CA LYS A 95 5.93 -6.94 6.46
C LYS A 95 5.57 -7.67 5.16
N ARG A 96 6.47 -7.70 4.15
CA ARG A 96 6.16 -8.08 2.77
C ARG A 96 4.99 -7.26 2.24
N ILE A 97 3.90 -7.89 1.82
CA ILE A 97 2.61 -7.28 1.53
C ILE A 97 1.69 -7.49 2.74
N LEU A 98 1.13 -6.40 3.26
CA LEU A 98 0.10 -6.43 4.30
C LEU A 98 -1.19 -5.80 3.76
N PRO A 99 -2.32 -6.52 3.74
CA PRO A 99 -3.60 -5.97 3.31
C PRO A 99 -4.06 -4.80 4.20
N ILE A 100 -4.66 -3.79 3.58
CA ILE A 100 -5.34 -2.68 4.25
C ILE A 100 -6.82 -2.81 3.93
N VAL A 101 -7.63 -3.01 4.97
CA VAL A 101 -9.08 -3.23 4.83
C VAL A 101 -9.92 -2.02 5.25
N GLN A 102 -9.29 -1.03 5.87
CA GLN A 102 -9.94 0.18 6.35
C GLN A 102 -8.95 1.35 6.38
N VAL A 103 -9.42 2.55 6.00
CA VAL A 103 -8.69 3.83 6.13
C VAL A 103 -9.67 4.85 6.71
N ASP A 104 -9.27 5.55 7.78
CA ASP A 104 -10.08 6.58 8.46
C ASP A 104 -11.53 6.15 8.75
N GLY A 105 -11.72 4.90 9.17
CA GLY A 105 -13.03 4.32 9.46
C GLY A 105 -13.81 3.82 8.24
N GLN A 106 -13.40 4.17 7.02
CA GLN A 106 -14.01 3.68 5.79
C GLN A 106 -13.43 2.33 5.36
N LEU A 107 -14.29 1.33 5.16
CA LEU A 107 -13.88 0.02 4.65
C LEU A 107 -13.46 0.12 3.18
N ILE A 108 -12.38 -0.57 2.84
CA ILE A 108 -11.93 -0.77 1.46
C ILE A 108 -12.55 -2.05 0.93
N GLY A 109 -13.20 -1.97 -0.23
CA GLY A 109 -13.96 -3.08 -0.81
C GLY A 109 -15.00 -3.63 0.18
N ASN A 110 -14.83 -4.89 0.58
CA ASN A 110 -15.72 -5.59 1.52
C ASN A 110 -15.15 -5.70 2.95
N GLY A 111 -14.09 -4.96 3.27
CA GLY A 111 -13.45 -5.01 4.58
C GLY A 111 -12.66 -6.30 4.85
N LYS A 112 -12.31 -7.07 3.81
CA LYS A 112 -11.51 -8.29 3.91
C LYS A 112 -10.29 -8.21 2.99
N PRO A 113 -9.20 -8.94 3.30
CA PRO A 113 -8.08 -9.07 2.38
C PRO A 113 -8.53 -9.53 1.00
N GLY A 114 -8.14 -8.79 -0.03
CA GLY A 114 -8.56 -9.03 -1.40
C GLY A 114 -7.72 -10.09 -2.11
N VAL A 115 -8.27 -10.63 -3.20
CA VAL A 115 -7.69 -11.79 -3.91
C VAL A 115 -6.42 -11.41 -4.67
N ILE A 116 -6.34 -10.20 -5.21
CA ILE A 116 -5.15 -9.73 -5.94
C ILE A 116 -4.01 -9.49 -4.94
N THR A 117 -4.32 -8.86 -3.82
CA THR A 117 -3.39 -8.60 -2.71
C THR A 117 -2.78 -9.90 -2.19
N LEU A 118 -3.61 -10.91 -1.92
CA LEU A 118 -3.16 -12.21 -1.41
C LEU A 118 -2.36 -12.99 -2.47
N ALA A 119 -2.75 -12.91 -3.75
CA ALA A 119 -1.98 -13.54 -4.83
C ALA A 119 -0.58 -12.92 -4.97
N LEU A 120 -0.48 -11.59 -4.92
CA LEU A 120 0.81 -10.89 -4.98
C LEU A 120 1.68 -11.19 -3.75
N LEU A 121 1.08 -11.33 -2.57
CA LEU A 121 1.80 -11.76 -1.37
C LEU A 121 2.42 -13.15 -1.57
N GLN A 122 1.66 -14.10 -2.11
CA GLN A 122 2.16 -15.44 -2.38
C GLN A 122 3.30 -15.41 -3.41
N ASP A 123 3.11 -14.68 -4.52
CA ASP A 123 4.15 -14.52 -5.55
C ASP A 123 5.45 -13.94 -4.98
N LEU A 124 5.35 -12.98 -4.06
CA LEU A 124 6.51 -12.38 -3.39
C LEU A 124 7.23 -13.38 -2.47
N ILE A 125 6.48 -14.19 -1.73
CA ILE A 125 7.04 -15.26 -0.88
C ILE A 125 7.78 -16.29 -1.74
N ASP A 126 7.21 -16.68 -2.87
CA ASP A 126 7.81 -17.65 -3.78
C ASP A 126 9.10 -17.09 -4.40
N LEU A 127 9.11 -15.81 -4.79
CA LEU A 127 10.31 -15.12 -5.27
C LEU A 127 11.43 -15.11 -4.22
N GLU A 128 11.11 -14.79 -2.96
CA GLU A 128 12.09 -14.77 -1.86
C GLU A 128 12.67 -16.16 -1.57
N ASN A 129 11.89 -17.22 -1.73
CA ASN A 129 12.34 -18.59 -1.51
C ASN A 129 13.26 -19.11 -2.63
N GLN A 130 13.10 -18.61 -3.86
CA GLN A 130 13.98 -18.96 -4.98
C GLN A 130 15.37 -18.30 -4.90
N GLN A 131 15.51 -17.26 -4.08
CA GLN A 131 16.75 -16.50 -3.90
C GLN A 131 17.57 -16.97 -2.68
N LYS A 132 17.07 -17.97 -1.95
CA LYS A 132 17.78 -18.64 -0.84
C LYS A 132 18.47 -19.90 -1.34
#